data_AF-A0A2P6FGH9-F1
#
_entry.id   AF-A0A2P6FGH9-F1
#
_cell.length_a   1.000
_cell.length_b   1.000
_cell.length_c   1.000
_cell.angle_alpha   90.00
_cell.angle_beta   90.00
_cell.angle_gamma   90.00
#
_symmetry.space_group_name_H-M   'P 1'
#
loop_
_entity.id
_entity.type
_entity.pdbx_description
1 polymer ?
#
loop_
_entity_poly.entity_id
_entity_poly.type
_entity_poly.pdbx_seq_one_letter_code
_entity_poly.pdbx_strand_id
1 'polypeptide(L)'
;MLKDMHFLSVSWYDNLEPDTLVIVNDSGYTNDAVGIQYLHHFIQHSAAYSSCNETRLLIVDGHDSHKTGQFITIAEEYNVIPCALPPHTTHLLQPLDVEVFQQCQHFHQKALDKAVRSFDYEYKLPTFLSDLPYIRNRSLTVKTIQSGWREAGLWQSRA
;
A
#
# COMPACT_ATOMS: atom_id res chain seq x y z
N MET A 1 10.01 33.41 1.34
CA MET A 1 10.07 33.03 -0.09
C MET A 1 9.13 31.86 -0.29
N LEU A 2 7.86 32.15 -0.53
CA LEU A 2 6.84 31.18 -0.94
C LEU A 2 6.10 31.88 -2.07
N LYS A 3 6.52 31.61 -3.30
CA LYS A 3 5.83 32.05 -4.50
C LYS A 3 5.87 30.91 -5.51
N ASP A 4 4.66 30.49 -5.83
CA ASP A 4 4.24 30.12 -7.18
C ASP A 4 4.83 28.81 -7.72
N MET A 5 4.26 27.69 -7.26
CA MET A 5 4.14 26.50 -8.11
C MET A 5 2.68 26.38 -8.57
N HIS A 6 2.37 27.13 -9.62
CA HIS A 6 1.23 26.85 -10.49
C HIS A 6 1.44 25.47 -11.12
N PHE A 7 0.90 24.42 -10.49
CA PHE A 7 0.78 23.11 -11.12
C PHE A 7 -0.33 23.16 -12.16
N LEU A 8 0.04 23.38 -13.43
CA LEU A 8 -0.70 22.78 -14.54
C LEU A 8 -0.35 21.29 -14.56
N SER A 9 -0.87 20.54 -13.59
CA SER A 9 -0.68 19.09 -13.52
C SER A 9 -1.67 18.41 -14.46
N VAL A 10 -1.29 18.24 -15.73
CA VAL A 10 -1.81 17.10 -16.47
C VAL A 10 -1.29 15.88 -15.73
N SER A 11 -2.16 15.22 -14.97
CA SER A 11 -1.79 13.97 -14.32
C SER A 11 -1.38 12.97 -15.39
N TRP A 12 -0.20 12.37 -15.27
CA TRP A 12 0.23 11.31 -16.20
C TRP A 12 -0.47 9.97 -15.92
N TYR A 13 -1.34 9.96 -14.90
CA TYR A 13 -2.23 8.87 -14.54
C TYR A 13 -3.67 9.37 -14.50
N ASP A 14 -4.59 8.55 -15.00
CA ASP A 14 -6.02 8.77 -14.92
C ASP A 14 -6.67 7.63 -14.13
N ASN A 15 -7.88 7.85 -13.62
CA ASN A 15 -8.71 6.80 -13.02
C ASN A 15 -8.20 6.21 -11.70
N LEU A 16 -7.44 6.96 -10.87
CA LEU A 16 -7.16 6.53 -9.49
C LEU A 16 -8.27 6.97 -8.53
N GLU A 17 -8.40 6.26 -7.41
CA GLU A 17 -9.32 6.67 -6.34
C GLU A 17 -8.89 8.02 -5.76
N PRO A 18 -9.81 8.94 -5.42
CA PRO A 18 -9.47 10.32 -5.03
C PRO A 18 -8.52 10.44 -3.83
N ASP A 19 -8.49 9.43 -2.97
CA ASP A 19 -7.63 9.34 -1.80
C ASP A 19 -6.31 8.60 -2.05
N THR A 20 -6.00 8.25 -3.31
CA THR A 20 -4.73 7.59 -3.63
C THR A 20 -3.55 8.55 -3.48
N LEU A 21 -2.61 8.22 -2.58
CA LEU A 21 -1.34 8.93 -2.45
C LEU A 21 -0.32 8.42 -3.49
N VAL A 22 0.14 9.30 -4.37
CA VAL A 22 1.21 9.04 -5.33
C VAL A 22 2.42 9.90 -4.98
N ILE A 23 3.54 9.26 -4.62
CA ILE A 23 4.81 9.92 -4.32
C ILE A 23 5.82 9.56 -5.41
N VAL A 24 6.47 10.56 -5.98
CA VAL A 24 7.52 10.40 -6.99
C VAL A 24 8.81 11.03 -6.44
N ASN A 25 9.92 10.31 -6.55
CA ASN A 25 11.24 10.82 -6.22
C ASN A 25 12.27 10.36 -7.27
N ASP A 26 13.43 11.01 -7.30
CA ASP A 26 14.44 10.74 -8.33
C ASP A 26 15.06 9.33 -8.23
N SER A 27 15.09 8.75 -7.03
CA SER A 27 15.66 7.41 -6.83
C SER A 27 14.72 6.29 -7.27
N GLY A 28 13.40 6.53 -7.28
CA GLY A 28 12.38 5.49 -7.45
C GLY A 28 12.24 4.53 -6.26
N TYR A 29 13.00 4.74 -5.18
CA TYR A 29 13.00 3.88 -3.99
C TYR A 29 12.38 4.58 -2.78
N THR A 30 11.79 3.79 -1.89
CA THR A 30 11.34 4.26 -0.57
C THR A 30 12.54 4.73 0.26
N ASN A 31 12.39 5.88 0.89
CA ASN A 31 13.34 6.45 1.85
C ASN A 31 12.60 6.97 3.08
N ASP A 32 13.32 7.53 4.04
CA ASP A 32 12.76 8.04 5.30
C ASP A 32 11.62 9.04 5.07
N ALA A 33 11.80 10.00 4.15
CA ALA A 33 10.80 11.01 3.84
C ALA A 33 9.53 10.41 3.21
N VAL A 34 9.67 9.38 2.36
CA VAL A 34 8.53 8.63 1.83
C VAL A 34 7.84 7.83 2.93
N GLY A 35 8.61 7.22 3.83
CA GLY A 35 8.10 6.49 5.00
C GLY A 35 7.24 7.37 5.91
N ILE A 36 7.67 8.60 6.19
CA ILE A 36 6.90 9.56 6.99
C ILE A 36 5.59 9.95 6.28
N GLN A 37 5.63 10.22 4.97
CA GLN A 37 4.42 10.53 4.20
C GLN A 37 3.43 9.37 4.20
N TYR A 38 3.92 8.14 4.04
CA TYR A 38 3.11 6.93 4.19
C TYR A 38 2.46 6.84 5.57
N LEU A 39 3.20 7.11 6.66
CA LEU A 39 2.67 7.04 8.01
C LEU A 39 1.54 8.05 8.25
N HIS A 40 1.71 9.30 7.82
CA HIS A 40 0.65 10.31 7.91
C HIS A 40 -0.61 9.89 7.13
N HIS A 41 -0.41 9.36 5.93
CA HIS A 41 -1.52 8.84 5.12
C HIS A 41 -2.22 7.66 5.83
N PHE A 42 -1.47 6.70 6.37
CA PHE A 42 -2.02 5.61 7.16
C PHE A 42 -2.83 6.12 8.36
N ILE A 43 -2.30 7.07 9.12
CA ILE A 43 -2.99 7.66 10.28
C ILE A 43 -4.32 8.29 9.85
N GLN A 44 -4.31 9.11 8.79
CA GLN A 44 -5.50 9.80 8.29
C GLN A 44 -6.58 8.80 7.85
N HIS A 45 -6.22 7.76 7.10
CA HIS A 45 -7.19 6.84 6.52
C HIS A 45 -7.61 5.70 7.46
N SER A 46 -6.79 5.36 8.46
CA SER A 46 -7.16 4.40 9.50
C SER A 46 -8.01 5.01 10.63
N ALA A 47 -7.97 6.33 10.81
CA ALA A 47 -8.72 7.02 11.87
C ALA A 47 -10.23 6.76 11.81
N ALA A 48 -10.82 6.64 10.61
CA ALA A 48 -12.25 6.38 10.44
C ALA A 48 -12.69 4.99 10.93
N TYR A 49 -11.74 4.05 11.07
CA TYR A 49 -12.00 2.66 11.46
C TYR A 49 -11.63 2.37 12.93
N SER A 50 -11.31 3.41 13.69
CA SER A 50 -10.79 3.33 15.05
C SER A 50 -11.68 4.16 15.97
N SER A 51 -12.01 3.64 17.14
CA SER A 51 -12.66 4.46 18.16
C SER A 51 -11.70 5.51 18.71
N CYS A 52 -12.25 6.56 19.35
CA CYS A 52 -11.43 7.54 20.06
C CYS A 52 -10.55 6.81 21.08
N ASN A 53 -9.23 7.04 21.01
CA ASN A 53 -8.21 6.45 21.88
C ASN A 53 -7.96 4.93 21.72
N GLU A 54 -8.46 4.30 20.65
CA GLU A 54 -8.11 2.92 20.34
C GLU A 54 -6.71 2.81 19.71
N THR A 55 -5.94 1.82 20.14
CA THR A 55 -4.57 1.61 19.66
C THR A 55 -4.59 0.83 18.35
N ARG A 56 -3.87 1.34 17.33
CA ARG A 56 -3.76 0.70 16.02
C ARG A 56 -2.40 0.02 15.86
N LEU A 57 -2.39 -1.26 15.52
CA LEU A 57 -1.17 -2.00 15.20
C LEU A 57 -0.83 -1.86 13.71
N LEU A 58 0.37 -1.36 13.41
CA LEU A 58 0.89 -1.23 12.04
C LEU A 58 2.00 -2.27 11.84
N ILE A 59 1.70 -3.34 11.13
CA ILE A 59 2.68 -4.39 10.80
C ILE A 59 3.40 -4.01 9.51
N VAL A 60 4.73 -3.93 9.56
CA VAL A 60 5.59 -3.51 8.44
C VAL A 60 6.75 -4.47 8.25
N ASP A 61 7.37 -4.43 7.08
CA ASP A 61 8.64 -5.12 6.88
C ASP A 61 9.78 -4.47 7.68
N GLY A 62 10.95 -5.11 7.66
CA GLY A 62 12.14 -4.64 8.36
C GLY A 62 12.88 -3.51 7.65
N HIS A 63 12.28 -2.72 6.76
CA HIS A 63 12.96 -1.64 6.06
C HIS A 63 13.32 -0.48 7.00
N ASP A 64 14.46 0.19 6.76
CA ASP A 64 15.02 1.18 7.69
C ASP A 64 14.19 2.47 7.78
N SER A 65 13.44 2.80 6.73
CA SER A 65 12.54 3.96 6.73
C SER A 65 11.45 3.89 7.82
N HIS A 66 11.11 2.68 8.30
CA HIS A 66 10.12 2.47 9.34
C HIS A 66 10.70 2.50 10.76
N LYS A 67 12.04 2.57 10.90
CA LYS A 67 12.75 2.48 12.18
C LYS A 67 13.34 3.81 12.63
N THR A 68 13.12 4.88 11.86
CA THR A 68 13.65 6.20 12.23
C THR A 68 12.98 6.71 13.50
N GLY A 69 13.73 7.46 14.32
CA GLY A 69 13.17 8.04 15.54
C GLY A 69 11.95 8.93 15.27
N GLN A 70 11.98 9.68 14.17
CA GLN A 70 10.85 10.51 13.74
C GLN A 70 9.60 9.67 13.41
N PHE A 71 9.75 8.55 12.71
CA PHE A 71 8.64 7.66 12.39
C PHE A 71 7.99 7.12 13.67
N ILE A 72 8.81 6.65 14.61
CA ILE A 72 8.35 6.11 15.89
C ILE A 72 7.63 7.18 16.71
N THR A 73 8.21 8.38 16.84
CA THR A 73 7.60 9.49 17.60
C THR A 73 6.23 9.89 17.02
N ILE A 74 6.10 9.99 15.70
CA ILE A 74 4.81 10.29 15.06
C ILE A 74 3.82 9.14 15.30
N ALA A 75 4.24 7.89 15.16
CA ALA A 75 3.36 6.75 15.39
C ALA A 75 2.80 6.75 16.83
N GLU A 76 3.67 6.98 17.82
CA GLU A 76 3.28 7.08 19.25
C GLU A 76 2.29 8.23 19.51
N GLU A 77 2.51 9.41 18.94
CA GLU A 77 1.62 10.57 19.07
C GLU A 77 0.17 10.26 18.62
N TYR A 78 0.03 9.40 17.60
CA TYR A 78 -1.26 9.01 17.03
C TYR A 78 -1.76 7.64 17.49
N ASN A 79 -1.23 7.10 18.60
CA ASN A 79 -1.59 5.79 19.18
C ASN A 79 -1.48 4.64 18.17
N VAL A 80 -0.47 4.70 17.30
CA VAL A 80 -0.08 3.65 16.36
C VAL A 80 1.15 2.95 16.91
N ILE A 81 1.12 1.62 16.97
CA ILE A 81 2.27 0.79 17.34
C ILE A 81 2.84 0.18 16.06
N PRO A 82 4.02 0.61 15.58
CA PRO A 82 4.72 -0.07 14.50
C PRO A 82 5.30 -1.40 15.01
N CYS A 83 5.06 -2.48 14.28
CA CYS A 83 5.62 -3.81 14.55
C CYS A 83 6.33 -4.30 13.29
N ALA A 84 7.66 -4.29 13.32
CA ALA A 84 8.47 -4.82 12.23
C ALA A 84 8.54 -6.34 12.31
N LEU A 85 8.32 -7.01 11.17
CA LEU A 85 8.51 -8.45 11.07
C LEU A 85 9.99 -8.84 11.23
N PRO A 86 10.29 -10.03 11.77
CA PRO A 86 11.65 -10.55 11.79
C PRO A 86 12.31 -10.54 10.40
N PRO A 87 13.64 -10.39 10.33
CA PRO A 87 14.35 -10.43 9.05
C PRO A 87 14.07 -11.73 8.29
N HIS A 88 13.91 -11.61 6.97
CA HIS A 88 13.68 -12.74 6.05
C HIS A 88 12.40 -13.55 6.29
N THR A 89 11.45 -13.08 7.10
CA THR A 89 10.18 -13.80 7.35
C THR A 89 8.97 -13.18 6.65
N THR A 90 9.16 -12.18 5.78
CA THR A 90 8.06 -11.56 5.01
C THR A 90 7.20 -12.60 4.28
N HIS A 91 7.83 -13.54 3.58
CA HIS A 91 7.15 -14.63 2.87
C HIS A 91 6.35 -15.59 3.77
N LEU A 92 6.49 -15.51 5.09
CA LEU A 92 5.79 -16.33 6.08
C LEU A 92 4.76 -15.53 6.87
N LEU A 93 5.10 -14.30 7.27
CA LEU A 93 4.36 -13.53 8.25
C LEU A 93 3.68 -12.29 7.67
N GLN A 94 3.97 -11.90 6.43
CA GLN A 94 3.39 -10.70 5.83
C GLN A 94 2.15 -11.09 5.04
N PRO A 95 0.92 -10.73 5.49
CA PRO A 95 -0.32 -11.12 4.82
C PRO A 95 -0.36 -10.72 3.35
N LEU A 96 0.28 -9.58 3.03
CA LEU A 96 0.37 -9.08 1.66
C LEU A 96 1.14 -10.04 0.75
N ASP A 97 2.29 -10.54 1.19
CA ASP A 97 3.15 -11.42 0.39
C ASP A 97 2.68 -12.87 0.38
N VAL A 98 2.07 -13.32 1.48
CA VAL A 98 1.56 -14.70 1.59
C VAL A 98 0.39 -14.96 0.64
N GLU A 99 -0.54 -14.00 0.47
CA GLU A 99 -1.73 -14.23 -0.36
C GLU A 99 -2.18 -13.02 -1.19
N VAL A 100 -2.24 -11.83 -0.62
CA VAL A 100 -2.92 -10.69 -1.28
C VAL A 100 -2.26 -10.34 -2.62
N PHE A 101 -0.94 -10.31 -2.69
CA PHE A 101 -0.21 -10.02 -3.92
C PHE A 101 -0.37 -11.10 -4.98
N GLN A 102 -0.59 -12.36 -4.60
CA GLN A 102 -0.92 -13.41 -5.57
C GLN A 102 -2.23 -13.08 -6.30
N GLN A 103 -3.25 -12.61 -5.58
CA GLN A 103 -4.51 -12.18 -6.19
C GLN A 103 -4.33 -10.93 -7.05
N CYS A 104 -3.54 -9.95 -6.59
CA CYS A 104 -3.20 -8.77 -7.40
C CYS A 104 -2.53 -9.18 -8.73
N GLN A 105 -1.53 -10.07 -8.69
CA GLN A 105 -0.83 -10.58 -9.86
C GLN A 105 -1.77 -11.29 -10.83
N HIS A 106 -2.70 -12.11 -10.32
CA HIS A 106 -3.70 -12.79 -11.16
C HIS A 106 -4.60 -11.82 -11.92
N PHE A 107 -5.13 -10.80 -11.24
CA PHE A 107 -6.00 -9.81 -11.90
C PHE A 107 -5.23 -8.84 -12.79
N HIS A 108 -3.97 -8.54 -12.46
CA HIS A 108 -3.06 -7.82 -13.34
C HIS A 108 -2.78 -8.62 -14.62
N GLN A 109 -2.51 -9.92 -14.53
CA GLN A 109 -2.34 -10.79 -15.71
C GLN A 109 -3.59 -10.79 -16.59
N LYS A 110 -4.79 -10.79 -16.01
CA LYS A 110 -6.04 -10.66 -16.79
C LYS A 110 -6.18 -9.31 -17.49
N ALA A 111 -5.73 -8.22 -16.86
CA ALA A 111 -5.73 -6.90 -17.47
C ALA A 111 -4.73 -6.85 -18.65
N LEU A 112 -3.53 -7.40 -18.45
CA LEU A 112 -2.52 -7.61 -19.50
C LEU A 112 -3.09 -8.41 -20.68
N ASP A 113 -3.69 -9.58 -20.42
CA ASP A 113 -4.25 -10.44 -21.47
C ASP A 113 -5.35 -9.71 -22.28
N LYS A 114 -6.13 -8.85 -21.63
CA LYS A 114 -7.14 -8.02 -22.29
C LYS A 114 -6.49 -6.96 -23.19
N ALA A 115 -5.48 -6.25 -22.69
CA ALA A 115 -4.75 -5.23 -23.44
C ALA A 115 -4.06 -5.82 -24.68
N VAL A 116 -3.41 -6.98 -24.51
CA VAL A 116 -2.77 -7.73 -25.62
C VAL A 116 -3.79 -8.12 -26.69
N ARG A 117 -4.96 -8.62 -26.30
CA ARG A 117 -6.04 -8.98 -27.24
C ARG A 117 -6.63 -7.79 -27.99
N SER A 118 -6.60 -6.59 -27.40
CA SER A 118 -7.03 -5.35 -28.05
C SER A 118 -5.97 -4.73 -28.97
N PHE A 119 -4.84 -5.40 -29.20
CA PHE A 119 -3.69 -4.86 -29.95
C PHE A 119 -3.13 -3.57 -29.34
N ASP A 120 -3.25 -3.40 -28.02
CA ASP A 120 -2.54 -2.35 -27.30
C ASP A 120 -1.11 -2.85 -27.05
N TYR A 121 -0.16 -2.38 -27.86
CA TYR A 121 1.22 -2.88 -27.87
C TYR A 121 2.08 -2.30 -26.74
N GLU A 122 1.60 -1.34 -25.96
CA GLU A 122 2.38 -0.65 -24.93
C GLU A 122 1.68 -0.65 -23.56
N TYR A 123 1.65 -1.80 -22.89
CA TYR A 123 1.25 -1.85 -21.49
C TYR A 123 2.34 -1.24 -20.59
N LYS A 124 2.23 0.07 -20.33
CA LYS A 124 3.17 0.87 -19.53
C LYS A 124 2.55 1.27 -18.19
N LEU A 125 3.33 1.98 -17.38
CA LEU A 125 2.90 2.44 -16.04
C LEU A 125 1.55 3.21 -16.06
N PRO A 126 1.27 4.14 -16.99
CA PRO A 126 -0.04 4.80 -17.04
C PRO A 126 -1.21 3.84 -17.25
N THR A 127 -1.05 2.86 -18.12
CA THR A 127 -2.05 1.80 -18.37
C THR A 127 -2.27 0.95 -17.13
N PHE A 128 -1.18 0.53 -16.47
CA PHE A 128 -1.24 -0.18 -15.20
C PHE A 128 -1.99 0.62 -14.13
N LEU A 129 -1.69 1.91 -13.98
CA LEU A 129 -2.37 2.77 -13.01
C LEU A 129 -3.87 2.95 -13.34
N SER A 130 -4.22 3.03 -14.63
CA SER A 130 -5.62 3.08 -15.06
C SER A 130 -6.38 1.80 -14.73
N ASP A 131 -5.72 0.64 -14.81
CA ASP A 131 -6.26 -0.67 -14.45
C ASP A 131 -6.22 -0.95 -12.93
N LEU A 132 -5.44 -0.19 -12.16
CA LEU A 132 -5.20 -0.43 -10.75
C LEU A 132 -6.48 -0.50 -9.91
N PRO A 133 -7.50 0.37 -10.08
CA PRO A 133 -8.77 0.22 -9.35
C PRO A 133 -9.49 -1.08 -9.68
N TYR A 134 -9.45 -1.53 -10.94
CA TYR A 134 -10.04 -2.83 -11.32
C TYR A 134 -9.29 -3.98 -10.62
N ILE A 135 -7.96 -3.94 -10.64
CA ILE A 135 -7.11 -4.94 -9.99
C ILE A 135 -7.38 -4.96 -8.48
N ARG A 136 -7.37 -3.80 -7.81
CA ARG A 136 -7.63 -3.66 -6.37
C ARG A 136 -9.02 -4.16 -5.99
N ASN A 137 -10.06 -3.71 -6.68
CA ASN A 137 -11.44 -4.13 -6.37
C ASN A 137 -11.67 -5.63 -6.51
N ARG A 138 -10.94 -6.30 -7.41
CA ARG A 138 -11.04 -7.75 -7.61
C ARG A 138 -10.16 -8.57 -6.67
N SER A 139 -9.01 -8.03 -6.24
CA SER A 139 -8.03 -8.73 -5.40
C SER A 139 -8.23 -8.48 -3.91
N LEU A 140 -8.46 -7.24 -3.48
CA LEU A 140 -8.60 -6.81 -2.09
C LEU A 140 -10.00 -7.07 -1.51
N THR A 141 -10.51 -8.28 -1.72
CA THR A 141 -11.79 -8.70 -1.12
C THR A 141 -11.61 -9.03 0.36
N VAL A 142 -12.69 -8.92 1.15
CA VAL A 142 -12.69 -9.33 2.57
C VAL A 142 -12.16 -10.76 2.74
N LYS A 143 -12.54 -11.67 1.83
CA LYS A 143 -12.08 -13.06 1.85
C LYS A 143 -10.57 -13.16 1.65
N THR A 144 -10.02 -12.48 0.65
CA THR A 144 -8.57 -12.47 0.37
C THR A 144 -7.80 -11.88 1.55
N ILE A 145 -8.27 -10.77 2.10
CA ILE A 145 -7.62 -10.10 3.24
C ILE A 145 -7.61 -11.04 4.44
N GLN A 146 -8.77 -11.56 4.86
CA GLN A 146 -8.87 -12.48 6.00
C GLN A 146 -8.04 -13.74 5.81
N SER A 147 -8.00 -14.28 4.58
CA SER A 147 -7.20 -15.44 4.26
C SER A 147 -5.70 -15.13 4.38
N GLY A 148 -5.22 -14.02 3.82
CA GLY A 148 -3.82 -13.61 3.98
C GLY A 148 -3.40 -13.45 5.44
N TRP A 149 -4.26 -12.90 6.29
CA TRP A 149 -4.00 -12.81 7.73
C TRP A 149 -3.96 -14.18 8.43
N ARG A 150 -4.83 -15.11 8.03
CA ARG A 150 -4.86 -16.48 8.56
C ARG A 150 -3.63 -17.27 8.12
N GLU A 151 -3.28 -17.25 6.84
CA GLU A 151 -2.14 -17.97 6.29
C GLU A 151 -0.82 -17.43 6.85
N ALA A 152 -0.75 -16.12 7.14
CA ALA A 152 0.37 -15.51 7.86
C ALA A 152 0.44 -15.87 9.36
N GLY A 153 -0.55 -16.60 9.90
CA GLY A 153 -0.63 -16.98 11.31
C GLY A 153 -0.97 -15.82 12.26
N LEU A 154 -1.43 -14.69 11.73
CA LEU A 154 -1.74 -13.46 12.48
C LEU A 154 -3.24 -13.29 12.77
N TRP A 155 -4.08 -14.19 12.25
CA TRP A 155 -5.52 -14.22 12.52
C TRP A 155 -6.00 -15.65 12.75
N GLN A 156 -7.01 -15.82 13.59
CA GLN A 156 -7.45 -17.14 14.06
C GLN A 156 -7.81 -18.07 12.89
N SER A 157 -7.09 -19.20 12.79
CA SER A 157 -7.63 -20.40 12.18
C SER A 157 -8.72 -20.94 13.09
N ARG A 158 -9.93 -21.18 12.59
CA ARG A 158 -10.90 -21.99 13.34
C ARG A 158 -10.22 -23.33 13.67
N ALA A 159 -9.99 -23.58 14.96
CA ALA A 159 -9.70 -24.90 15.48
C ALA A 159 -10.92 -25.82 15.31
#